data_AF-A0A9D0VDL3-F1
#
_entry.id   AF-A0A9D0VDL3-F1
#
_cell.length_a   1.000
_cell.length_b   1.000
_cell.length_c   1.000
_cell.angle_alpha   90.00
_cell.angle_beta   90.00
_cell.angle_gamma   90.00
#
_symmetry.space_group_name_H-M   'P 1'
#
loop_
_entity.id
_entity.type
_entity.pdbx_description
1 polymer ?
#
loop_
_entity_poly.entity_id
_entity_poly.type
_entity_poly.pdbx_seq_one_letter_code
_entity_poly.pdbx_strand_id
1 'polypeptide(L)'
;MTWRYNWAVIFRIPTPHLFPDPSFADPSGLLGVGGDLSPQRLLLAYRSGIFPWYSDGQPILWWSPDPRMVLFTDELRVPRSLGKRIRQQRYRVTLDTAFAEVMSRCAEVSRPGQEGTWITAEMAAAYETLHKLGHAHSVEAWEEGQLVG
;
A
#
# COMPACT_ATOMS: atom_id res chain seq x y z
N MET A 1 -7.76 1.77 39.80
CA MET A 1 -6.70 2.43 39.02
C MET A 1 -5.96 1.38 38.23
N THR A 2 -6.39 1.09 37.01
CA THR A 2 -5.75 0.13 36.11
C THR A 2 -4.68 0.83 35.30
N TRP A 3 -3.42 0.59 35.65
CA TRP A 3 -2.27 0.99 34.85
C TRP A 3 -2.10 -0.03 33.72
N ARG A 4 -2.53 0.31 32.51
CA ARG A 4 -2.11 -0.41 31.29
C ARG A 4 -0.69 0.05 30.97
N TYR A 5 0.30 -0.70 31.44
CA TYR A 5 1.67 -0.56 30.95
C TYR A 5 1.69 -0.90 29.46
N ASN A 6 1.94 0.10 28.64
CA ASN A 6 2.03 0.01 27.19
C ASN A 6 3.41 -0.59 26.82
N TRP A 7 3.53 -1.92 26.81
CA TRP A 7 4.70 -2.61 26.28
C TRP A 7 4.42 -2.99 24.83
N ALA A 8 4.54 -2.04 23.91
CA ALA A 8 4.53 -2.37 22.49
C ALA A 8 5.74 -3.26 22.17
N VAL A 9 5.53 -4.54 21.83
CA VAL A 9 6.59 -5.41 21.33
C VAL A 9 6.70 -5.19 19.85
N ILE A 10 7.78 -4.55 19.44
CA ILE A 10 8.13 -4.46 18.04
C ILE A 10 8.99 -5.68 17.71
N PHE A 11 8.48 -6.56 16.85
CA PHE A 11 9.17 -7.79 16.49
C PHE A 11 10.25 -7.54 15.45
N ARG A 12 11.41 -8.16 15.62
CA ARG A 12 12.37 -8.30 14.52
C ARG A 12 11.89 -9.43 13.61
N ILE A 13 11.62 -9.15 12.35
CA ILE A 13 11.12 -10.15 11.39
C ILE A 13 12.31 -10.98 10.85
N PRO A 14 12.38 -12.30 11.15
CA PRO A 14 13.49 -13.15 10.72
C PRO A 14 13.24 -13.77 9.34
N THR A 15 14.27 -14.40 8.77
CA THR A 15 14.21 -15.28 7.60
C THR A 15 14.28 -16.76 8.03
N PRO A 16 13.52 -17.70 7.41
CA PRO A 16 12.55 -17.49 6.33
C PRO A 16 11.12 -17.14 6.83
N HIS A 17 10.43 -16.36 5.99
CA HIS A 17 9.04 -15.86 6.01
C HIS A 17 8.13 -16.28 7.20
N LEU A 18 8.27 -15.59 8.33
CA LEU A 18 7.35 -15.70 9.47
C LEU A 18 6.90 -14.30 9.88
N PHE A 19 5.61 -14.15 10.20
CA PHE A 19 5.08 -12.96 10.87
C PHE A 19 4.47 -13.35 12.22
N PRO A 20 4.64 -12.51 13.26
CA PRO A 20 3.85 -12.64 14.48
C PRO A 20 2.36 -12.41 14.17
N ASP A 21 1.50 -12.84 15.09
CA ASP A 21 0.07 -12.56 15.00
C ASP A 21 -0.16 -11.04 14.95
N PRO A 22 -0.95 -10.53 13.98
CA PRO A 22 -1.23 -9.10 13.84
C PRO A 22 -1.84 -8.45 15.08
N SER A 23 -2.51 -9.21 15.95
CA SER A 23 -3.08 -8.70 17.22
C SER A 23 -2.02 -8.24 18.23
N PHE A 24 -0.75 -8.57 18.00
CA PHE A 24 0.38 -8.05 18.79
C PHE A 24 0.93 -6.72 18.28
N ALA A 25 0.37 -6.15 17.21
CA ALA A 25 0.75 -4.81 16.76
C ALA A 25 0.52 -3.79 17.88
N ASP A 26 1.36 -2.75 17.89
CA ASP A 26 1.19 -1.66 18.83
C ASP A 26 -0.09 -0.83 18.53
N PRO A 27 -0.47 0.14 19.38
CA PRO A 27 -1.67 0.95 19.14
C PRO A 27 -1.67 1.77 17.83
N SER A 28 -0.50 1.98 17.20
CA SER A 28 -0.38 2.61 15.88
C SER A 28 -0.51 1.61 14.73
N GLY A 29 -0.44 0.31 15.04
CA GLY A 29 -0.41 -0.79 14.09
C GLY A 29 0.99 -1.27 13.75
N LEU A 30 2.06 -0.74 14.34
CA LEU A 30 3.41 -1.20 14.05
C LEU A 30 3.62 -2.60 14.65
N LEU A 31 3.94 -3.56 13.80
CA LEU A 31 4.11 -4.96 14.19
C LEU A 31 5.58 -5.36 14.24
N GLY A 32 6.37 -4.99 13.24
CA GLY A 32 7.75 -5.44 13.20
C GLY A 32 8.64 -4.73 12.21
N VAL A 33 9.94 -5.02 12.32
CA VAL A 33 11.03 -4.35 11.60
C VAL A 33 11.95 -5.39 10.95
N GLY A 34 12.40 -5.08 9.74
CA GLY A 34 13.40 -5.84 8.99
C GLY A 34 12.80 -6.88 8.04
N GLY A 35 13.62 -7.86 7.67
CA GLY A 35 13.31 -8.82 6.61
C GLY A 35 13.70 -8.28 5.23
N ASP A 36 12.86 -8.53 4.24
CA ASP A 36 13.03 -8.24 2.82
C ASP A 36 11.65 -8.11 2.16
N LEU A 37 11.62 -7.62 0.93
CA LEU A 37 10.40 -7.50 0.11
C LEU A 37 10.28 -8.63 -0.92
N SER A 38 10.74 -9.84 -0.58
CA SER A 38 10.55 -11.01 -1.46
C SER A 38 9.06 -11.27 -1.73
N PRO A 39 8.71 -11.74 -2.94
CA PRO A 39 7.31 -12.03 -3.30
C PRO A 39 6.60 -12.92 -2.28
N GLN A 40 7.28 -13.97 -1.80
CA GLN A 40 6.75 -14.92 -0.83
C GLN A 40 6.42 -14.24 0.50
N ARG A 41 7.27 -13.32 0.99
CA ARG A 41 7.00 -12.57 2.22
C ARG A 41 5.84 -11.59 2.04
N LEU A 42 5.82 -10.84 0.94
CA LEU A 42 4.75 -9.87 0.68
C LEU A 42 3.39 -10.56 0.60
N LEU A 43 3.30 -11.67 -0.12
CA LEU A 43 2.06 -12.45 -0.21
C LEU A 43 1.64 -13.00 1.15
N LEU A 44 2.58 -13.49 1.97
CA LEU A 44 2.29 -13.90 3.34
C LEU A 44 1.78 -12.74 4.19
N ALA A 45 2.42 -11.57 4.11
CA ALA A 45 2.02 -10.38 4.85
C ALA A 45 0.58 -9.99 4.50
N TYR A 46 0.27 -9.83 3.21
CA TYR A 46 -1.06 -9.45 2.75
C TYR A 46 -2.14 -10.45 3.16
N ARG A 47 -1.86 -11.76 3.08
CA ARG A 47 -2.78 -12.81 3.55
C ARG A 47 -3.06 -12.76 5.05
N SER A 48 -2.12 -12.22 5.81
CA SER A 48 -2.24 -12.02 7.27
C SER A 48 -2.72 -10.62 7.65
N GLY A 49 -3.13 -9.76 6.70
CA GLY A 49 -3.57 -8.40 7.00
C GLY A 49 -2.42 -7.43 7.35
N ILE A 50 -1.18 -7.79 7.02
CA ILE A 50 0.03 -7.02 7.28
C ILE A 50 0.50 -6.38 5.96
N PHE A 51 1.03 -5.15 6.02
CA PHE A 51 1.62 -4.49 4.85
C PHE A 51 2.93 -3.78 5.19
N PRO A 52 3.89 -3.68 4.25
CA PRO A 52 5.09 -2.92 4.45
C PRO A 52 4.82 -1.42 4.21
N TRP A 53 5.33 -0.56 5.08
CA TRP A 53 5.21 0.88 4.90
C TRP A 53 6.35 1.61 5.61
N TYR A 54 7.27 2.20 4.86
CA TYR A 54 8.45 2.88 5.38
C TYR A 54 8.94 3.93 4.38
N SER A 55 9.70 4.90 4.85
CA SER A 55 10.34 5.93 4.02
C SER A 55 11.79 5.59 3.71
N ASP A 56 12.38 6.28 2.74
CA ASP A 56 13.80 6.12 2.42
C ASP A 56 14.69 6.38 3.66
N GLY A 57 15.75 5.58 3.81
CA GLY A 57 16.61 5.58 4.99
C GLY A 57 16.04 4.89 6.25
N GLN A 58 14.78 4.46 6.24
CA GLN A 58 14.22 3.63 7.31
C GLN A 58 14.39 2.14 7.00
N PRO A 59 14.50 1.25 8.02
CA PRO A 59 14.37 -0.18 7.79
C PRO A 59 12.95 -0.52 7.33
N ILE A 60 12.77 -1.70 6.72
CA ILE A 60 11.43 -2.19 6.39
C ILE A 60 10.59 -2.27 7.66
N LEU A 61 9.45 -1.59 7.67
CA LEU A 61 8.46 -1.64 8.75
C LEU A 61 7.20 -2.35 8.27
N TRP A 62 6.64 -3.21 9.12
CA TRP A 62 5.45 -4.00 8.85
C TRP A 62 4.30 -3.59 9.77
N TRP A 63 3.13 -3.36 9.19
CA TRP A 63 2.00 -2.73 9.87
C TRP A 63 0.73 -3.57 9.78
N SER A 64 -0.06 -3.57 10.85
CA SER A 64 -1.44 -4.04 10.90
C SER A 64 -2.25 -3.20 11.90
N PRO A 65 -2.78 -2.05 11.46
CA PRO A 65 -3.49 -1.12 12.35
C PRO A 65 -4.89 -1.61 12.73
N ASP A 66 -5.28 -1.29 13.96
CA ASP A 66 -6.62 -1.46 14.50
C ASP A 66 -7.10 -0.12 15.11
N PRO A 67 -8.13 0.55 14.54
CA PRO A 67 -8.99 0.08 13.44
C PRO A 67 -8.33 0.13 12.06
N ARG A 68 -8.74 -0.79 11.18
CA ARG A 68 -8.33 -0.83 9.77
C ARG A 68 -9.30 -0.05 8.89
N MET A 69 -8.78 0.86 8.07
CA MET A 69 -9.58 1.54 7.04
C MET A 69 -9.91 0.56 5.90
N VAL A 70 -11.21 0.41 5.61
CA VAL A 70 -11.75 -0.36 4.48
C VAL A 70 -12.79 0.47 3.74
N LEU A 71 -12.94 0.22 2.43
CA LEU A 71 -13.98 0.82 1.60
C LEU A 71 -14.86 -0.31 1.05
N PHE A 72 -16.10 -0.37 1.51
CA PHE A 72 -17.11 -1.27 0.94
C PHE A 72 -17.56 -0.73 -0.42
N THR A 73 -17.49 -1.56 -1.45
CA THR A 73 -17.70 -1.12 -2.83
C THR A 73 -19.15 -0.77 -3.13
N ASP A 74 -20.09 -1.43 -2.46
CA ASP A 74 -21.53 -1.15 -2.49
C ASP A 74 -21.92 0.09 -1.69
N GLU A 75 -21.07 0.54 -0.77
CA GLU A 75 -21.25 1.79 -0.01
C GLU A 75 -20.53 3.00 -0.64
N LEU A 76 -19.83 2.81 -1.77
CA LEU A 76 -19.10 3.89 -2.44
C LEU A 76 -20.03 5.04 -2.82
N ARG A 77 -19.86 6.18 -2.16
CA ARG A 77 -20.60 7.40 -2.48
C ARG A 77 -19.94 8.13 -3.65
N VAL A 78 -20.60 8.12 -4.81
CA VAL A 78 -20.18 8.91 -5.98
C VAL A 78 -20.92 10.25 -5.98
N PRO A 79 -20.23 11.38 -5.71
CA PRO A 79 -20.88 12.70 -5.72
C PRO A 79 -21.42 13.03 -7.12
N ARG A 80 -22.51 13.82 -7.19
CA ARG A 80 -23.15 14.21 -8.46
C ARG A 80 -22.16 14.84 -9.45
N SER A 81 -21.20 15.63 -8.97
CA SER A 81 -20.15 16.26 -9.78
C SER A 81 -19.22 15.23 -10.43
N LEU A 82 -18.78 14.20 -9.68
CA LEU A 82 -17.98 13.11 -10.22
C LEU A 82 -18.80 12.27 -11.21
N GLY A 83 -20.05 11.94 -10.89
CA GLY A 83 -20.93 11.23 -11.81
C GLY A 83 -21.16 11.98 -13.13
N LYS A 84 -21.24 13.32 -13.09
CA LYS A 84 -21.30 14.15 -14.31
C LYS A 84 -20.02 14.02 -15.14
N ARG A 85 -18.84 14.04 -14.50
CA ARG A 85 -17.55 13.87 -15.18
C ARG A 85 -17.41 12.49 -15.82
N ILE A 86 -17.81 11.43 -15.13
CA ILE A 86 -17.77 10.05 -15.65
C ILE A 86 -18.61 9.93 -16.93
N ARG A 87 -19.83 10.49 -16.93
CA ARG A 87 -20.73 10.46 -18.11
C ARG A 87 -20.20 11.22 -19.33
N GLN A 88 -19.23 12.12 -19.16
CA GLN A 88 -18.59 12.81 -20.29
C GLN A 88 -17.65 11.88 -21.07
N GLN A 89 -17.29 10.71 -20.52
CA GLN A 89 -16.39 9.72 -21.14
C GLN A 89 -15.06 10.33 -21.62
N ARG A 90 -14.61 11.38 -20.92
CA ARG A 90 -13.35 12.08 -21.22
C ARG A 90 -12.12 11.20 -20.97
N TYR A 91 -12.24 10.27 -20.02
CA TYR A 91 -11.17 9.37 -19.62
C TYR A 91 -11.42 7.97 -20.16
N ARG A 92 -10.39 7.36 -20.75
CA ARG A 92 -10.34 5.93 -21.03
C ARG A 92 -9.71 5.24 -19.83
N VAL A 93 -10.36 4.21 -19.28
CA VAL A 93 -9.82 3.42 -18.17
C VAL A 93 -9.29 2.10 -18.70
N THR A 94 -8.08 1.74 -18.31
CA THR A 94 -7.49 0.41 -18.59
C THR A 94 -7.05 -0.26 -17.29
N LEU A 95 -6.70 -1.54 -17.39
CA LEU A 95 -6.11 -2.33 -16.31
C LEU A 95 -4.78 -2.90 -16.79
N ASP A 96 -3.81 -3.00 -15.89
CA ASP A 96 -2.54 -3.72 -16.09
C ASP A 96 -1.80 -3.35 -17.39
N THR A 97 -1.98 -2.11 -17.88
CA THR A 97 -1.42 -1.66 -19.15
C THR A 97 -0.14 -0.85 -18.94
N ALA A 98 0.00 -0.16 -17.81
CA ALA A 98 1.15 0.70 -17.52
C ALA A 98 1.55 0.69 -16.04
N PHE A 99 1.63 -0.50 -15.41
CA PHE A 99 1.89 -0.65 -13.97
C PHE A 99 3.12 0.14 -13.47
N ALA A 100 4.25 0.04 -14.17
CA ALA A 100 5.48 0.74 -13.79
C ALA A 100 5.32 2.28 -13.89
N GLU A 101 4.61 2.78 -14.90
CA GLU A 101 4.35 4.22 -15.04
C GLU A 101 3.41 4.72 -13.93
N VAL A 102 2.39 3.95 -13.57
CA VAL A 102 1.51 4.25 -12.43
C VAL A 102 2.31 4.32 -11.13
N MET A 103 3.17 3.33 -10.87
CA MET A 103 4.02 3.30 -9.67
C MET A 103 4.97 4.50 -9.61
N SER A 104 5.64 4.82 -10.72
CA SER A 104 6.53 5.98 -10.82
C SER A 104 5.79 7.29 -10.56
N ARG A 105 4.63 7.52 -11.21
CA ARG A 105 3.83 8.72 -10.97
C ARG A 105 3.34 8.80 -9.53
N CYS A 106 2.89 7.68 -8.97
CA CYS A 106 2.47 7.59 -7.57
C CYS A 106 3.61 7.94 -6.60
N ALA A 107 4.86 7.60 -6.94
CA ALA A 107 6.03 7.92 -6.13
C ALA A 107 6.38 9.42 -6.14
N GLU A 108 6.05 10.13 -7.23
CA GLU A 108 6.39 11.53 -7.49
C GLU A 108 5.29 12.53 -7.08
N VAL A 109 4.07 12.06 -6.74
CA VAL A 109 2.97 12.94 -6.37
C VAL A 109 3.30 13.73 -5.10
N SER A 110 3.47 15.05 -5.25
CA SER A 110 3.59 15.96 -4.12
C SER A 110 2.27 16.08 -3.35
N ARG A 111 2.36 16.00 -2.01
CA ARG A 111 1.20 16.12 -1.11
C ARG A 111 1.51 17.18 -0.06
N PRO A 112 0.61 18.16 0.18
CA PRO A 112 0.83 19.19 1.18
C PRO A 112 1.14 18.58 2.55
N GLY A 113 2.28 18.97 3.13
CA GLY A 113 2.72 18.48 4.44
C GLY A 113 3.42 17.11 4.43
N GLN A 114 3.75 16.56 3.26
CA GLN A 114 4.45 15.29 3.13
C GLN A 114 5.78 15.46 2.37
N GLU A 115 6.90 15.11 3.00
CA GLU A 115 8.21 15.06 2.35
C GLU A 115 8.36 13.71 1.62
N GLY A 116 7.95 13.69 0.35
CA GLY A 116 8.04 12.51 -0.51
C GLY A 116 6.99 11.43 -0.22
N THR A 117 7.15 10.25 -0.82
CA THR A 117 6.23 9.12 -0.66
C THR A 117 6.94 7.92 -0.05
N TRP A 118 6.16 6.95 0.42
CA TRP A 118 6.67 5.67 0.92
C TRP A 118 7.10 4.71 -0.20
N ILE A 119 6.93 5.11 -1.47
CA ILE A 119 7.25 4.30 -2.64
C ILE A 119 8.72 4.52 -2.97
N THR A 120 9.59 3.84 -2.22
CA THR A 120 11.03 3.78 -2.49
C THR A 120 11.31 2.97 -3.76
N ALA A 121 12.54 3.05 -4.28
CA ALA A 121 12.95 2.24 -5.43
C ALA A 121 12.82 0.73 -5.17
N GLU A 122 13.13 0.28 -3.94
CA GLU A 122 12.94 -1.12 -3.53
C GLU A 122 11.46 -1.52 -3.51
N MET A 123 10.59 -0.64 -3.01
CA MET A 123 9.15 -0.88 -2.98
C MET A 123 8.59 -0.97 -4.41
N ALA A 124 8.98 -0.06 -5.30
CA ALA A 124 8.57 -0.09 -6.70
C ALA A 124 9.00 -1.41 -7.38
N ALA A 125 10.26 -1.81 -7.24
CA ALA A 125 10.78 -3.05 -7.83
C ALA A 125 10.08 -4.31 -7.27
N ALA A 126 9.77 -4.33 -5.98
CA ALA A 126 9.07 -5.45 -5.35
C ALA A 126 7.64 -5.61 -5.89
N TYR A 127 6.91 -4.49 -6.04
CA TYR A 127 5.53 -4.53 -6.54
C TYR A 127 5.48 -4.76 -8.05
N GLU A 128 6.45 -4.29 -8.84
CA GLU A 128 6.60 -4.69 -10.24
C GLU A 128 6.82 -6.20 -10.37
N THR A 129 7.58 -6.80 -9.45
CA THR A 129 7.76 -8.25 -9.41
C THR A 129 6.45 -8.96 -9.08
N LEU A 130 5.68 -8.46 -8.10
CA LEU A 130 4.35 -8.99 -7.81
C LEU A 130 3.36 -8.84 -8.98
N HIS A 131 3.46 -7.75 -9.74
CA HIS A 131 2.66 -7.54 -10.93
C HIS A 131 2.98 -8.56 -12.01
N LYS A 132 4.27 -8.80 -12.29
CA LYS A 132 4.74 -9.85 -13.22
C LYS A 132 4.28 -11.26 -12.79
N LEU A 133 4.08 -11.49 -11.50
CA LEU A 133 3.55 -12.73 -10.94
C LEU A 133 2.01 -12.79 -10.90
N GLY A 134 1.31 -11.74 -11.31
CA GLY A 134 -0.16 -11.68 -11.36
C GLY A 134 -0.84 -11.41 -10.01
N HIS A 135 -0.13 -10.79 -9.06
CA HIS A 135 -0.64 -10.49 -7.72
C HIS A 135 -0.87 -9.00 -7.44
N ALA A 136 -0.15 -8.11 -8.13
CA ALA A 136 -0.35 -6.68 -8.05
C ALA A 136 -0.94 -6.16 -9.36
N HIS A 137 -1.93 -5.26 -9.26
CA HIS A 137 -2.66 -4.75 -10.41
C HIS A 137 -2.65 -3.23 -10.43
N SER A 138 -2.70 -2.66 -11.62
CA SER A 138 -2.86 -1.23 -11.84
C SER A 138 -4.19 -0.93 -12.52
N VAL A 139 -4.70 0.28 -12.24
CA VAL A 139 -5.81 0.89 -12.96
C VAL A 139 -5.28 2.19 -13.52
N GLU A 140 -5.46 2.42 -14.82
CA GLU A 140 -4.94 3.61 -15.48
C GLU A 140 -6.09 4.48 -16.03
N ALA A 141 -6.00 5.78 -15.83
CA ALA A 141 -6.86 6.79 -16.44
C ALA A 141 -6.09 7.54 -17.52
N TRP A 142 -6.57 7.45 -18.76
CA TRP A 142 -5.99 8.11 -19.93
C TRP A 142 -6.87 9.25 -20.43
N GLU A 143 -6.25 10.38 -20.75
CA GLU A 143 -6.88 11.50 -21.42
C GLU A 143 -6.07 11.86 -22.67
N GLU A 144 -6.71 11.89 -23.85
CA GLU A 144 -6.04 12.19 -25.13
C GLU A 144 -4.76 11.35 -25.37
N GLY A 145 -4.76 10.11 -24.90
CA GLY A 145 -3.63 9.18 -25.01
C GLY A 145 -2.54 9.35 -23.97
N GLN A 146 -2.65 10.33 -23.06
CA GLN A 146 -1.72 10.55 -21.96
C GLN A 146 -2.23 9.92 -20.67
N LEU A 147 -1.35 9.27 -19.91
CA LEU A 147 -1.67 8.79 -18.56
C LEU A 147 -1.85 10.03 -17.65
N VAL A 148 -2.99 10.14 -16.97
CA VAL A 148 -3.32 11.28 -16.10
C VAL A 148 -3.65 10.86 -14.67
N GLY A 149 -3.75 9.55 -14.40
CA GLY A 149 -3.94 9.00 -13.07
C GLY A 149 -4.15 7.49 -13.09
#